data_AF-A0A1G7IU97-F1
#
_entry.id   AF-A0A1G7IU97-F1
#
_cell.length_a   1.000
_cell.length_b   1.000
_cell.length_c   1.000
_cell.angle_alpha   90.00
_cell.angle_beta   90.00
_cell.angle_gamma   90.00
#
_symmetry.space_group_name_H-M   'P 1'
#
loop_
_entity.id
_entity.type
_entity.pdbx_description
1 polymer ?
#
loop_
_entity_poly.entity_id
_entity_poly.type
_entity_poly.pdbx_seq_one_letter_code
_entity_poly.pdbx_strand_id
1 'polypeptide(L)'
;MFDAPDILFFIGYDIDEELPWHSTISRTRQLFPESVFEEVFTKVLGLCVGKGMVSGHTQAIDSAPVKANASMDTLELKAPEEHLDEHLRKVRALSSMDKEEPHRRSKGDRSDKGQRGVTASKKDLNAIESRNKKWAKDQDQRPGAGNKGSKYTCNKTHYSPTDPDARISVKPGKARKLN
;
A
#
# COMPACT_ATOMS: atom_id res chain seq x y z
N MET A 1 0.16 12.01 19.49
CA MET A 1 -0.41 13.13 20.26
C MET A 1 -1.81 13.35 19.71
N PHE A 2 -2.74 12.52 20.16
CA PHE A 2 -4.17 12.61 19.87
C PHE A 2 -4.81 12.96 21.20
N ASP A 3 -4.50 14.14 21.70
CA ASP A 3 -5.00 14.59 23.00
C ASP A 3 -6.17 15.52 22.70
N ALA A 4 -7.26 14.91 22.24
CA ALA A 4 -8.52 15.59 22.04
C ALA A 4 -9.23 15.56 23.41
N PRO A 5 -9.34 16.70 24.13
CA PRO A 5 -9.84 16.75 25.51
C PRO A 5 -11.29 16.25 25.65
N ASP A 6 -12.05 16.31 24.56
CA ASP A 6 -13.38 15.74 24.40
C ASP A 6 -13.39 14.20 24.51
N ILE A 7 -12.38 13.52 23.97
CA ILE A 7 -12.28 12.06 24.07
C ILE A 7 -11.93 11.65 25.49
N LEU A 8 -10.97 12.34 26.14
CA LEU A 8 -10.59 12.12 27.54
C LEU A 8 -11.79 12.25 28.48
N PHE A 9 -12.54 13.33 28.33
CA PHE A 9 -13.77 13.55 29.09
C PHE A 9 -14.80 12.43 28.86
N PHE A 10 -14.97 11.97 27.61
CA PHE A 10 -15.90 10.90 27.27
C PHE A 10 -15.53 9.55 27.91
N ILE A 11 -14.24 9.23 27.98
CA ILE A 11 -13.75 8.00 28.64
C ILE A 11 -13.59 8.14 30.15
N GLY A 12 -13.87 9.32 30.71
CA GLY A 12 -13.83 9.61 32.15
C GLY A 12 -12.43 9.83 32.71
N TYR A 13 -11.47 10.23 31.88
CA TYR A 13 -10.10 10.58 32.29
C TYR A 13 -9.96 12.08 32.47
N ASP A 14 -9.21 12.48 33.49
CA ASP A 14 -8.81 13.89 33.67
C ASP A 14 -7.65 14.26 32.72
N ILE A 15 -7.45 15.55 32.48
CA ILE A 15 -6.40 16.07 31.58
C ILE A 15 -4.99 15.68 32.07
N ASP A 16 -4.82 15.59 33.39
CA ASP A 16 -3.55 15.30 34.03
C ASP A 16 -3.37 13.81 34.37
N GLU A 17 -4.33 12.96 33.99
CA GLU A 17 -4.31 11.53 34.30
C GLU A 17 -3.48 10.74 33.28
N GLU A 18 -2.61 9.86 33.79
CA GLU A 18 -1.70 9.10 32.94
C GLU A 18 -2.46 8.02 32.15
N LEU A 19 -2.44 8.12 30.82
CA LEU A 19 -3.09 7.14 29.96
C LEU A 19 -2.31 5.81 29.93
N PRO A 20 -3.02 4.67 29.87
CA PRO A 20 -2.35 3.39 29.72
C PRO A 20 -1.54 3.34 28.42
N TRP A 21 -0.33 2.77 28.52
CA TRP A 21 0.59 2.62 27.39
C TRP A 21 -0.12 2.01 26.17
N HIS A 22 0.07 2.62 24.99
CA HIS A 22 -0.53 2.16 23.73
C HIS A 22 -0.27 0.68 23.45
N SER A 23 0.87 0.15 23.89
CA SER A 23 1.21 -1.27 23.74
C SER A 23 0.30 -2.22 24.52
N THR A 24 -0.26 -1.76 25.64
CA THR A 24 -1.20 -2.52 26.48
C THR A 24 -2.57 -2.53 25.80
N ILE A 25 -3.08 -1.35 25.41
CA ILE A 25 -4.37 -1.24 24.71
C ILE A 25 -4.37 -2.09 23.43
N SER A 26 -3.31 -2.02 22.64
CA SER A 26 -3.21 -2.76 21.38
C SER A 26 -3.18 -4.28 21.58
N ARG A 27 -2.46 -4.76 22.61
CA ARG A 27 -2.42 -6.19 22.97
C ARG A 27 -3.76 -6.68 23.49
N THR A 28 -4.42 -5.90 24.36
CA THR A 28 -5.75 -6.25 24.86
C THR A 28 -6.79 -6.28 23.75
N ARG A 29 -6.71 -5.37 22.76
CA ARG A 29 -7.59 -5.40 21.58
C ARG A 29 -7.48 -6.70 20.79
N GLN A 30 -6.27 -7.27 20.68
CA GLN A 30 -6.04 -8.52 19.95
C GLN A 30 -6.63 -9.76 20.64
N LEU A 31 -7.02 -9.65 21.91
CA LEU A 31 -7.62 -10.77 22.66
C LEU A 31 -9.06 -11.06 22.24
N PHE A 32 -9.74 -10.09 21.62
CA PHE A 32 -11.13 -10.24 21.21
C PHE A 32 -11.23 -10.41 19.68
N PRO A 33 -12.08 -11.30 19.18
CA PRO A 33 -12.33 -11.44 17.75
C PRO A 33 -13.13 -10.23 17.22
N GLU A 34 -12.98 -9.96 15.92
CA GLU A 34 -13.64 -8.84 15.23
C GLU A 34 -15.16 -8.82 15.43
N SER A 35 -15.79 -9.99 15.41
CA SER A 35 -17.24 -10.15 15.62
C SER A 35 -17.75 -9.57 16.94
N VAL A 36 -16.94 -9.61 18.00
CA VAL A 36 -17.31 -9.04 19.31
C VAL A 36 -17.32 -7.51 19.24
N PHE A 37 -16.38 -6.91 18.50
CA PHE A 37 -16.35 -5.46 18.32
C PHE A 37 -17.56 -4.98 17.51
N GLU A 38 -17.92 -5.71 16.45
CA GLU A 38 -19.10 -5.41 15.64
C GLU A 38 -20.39 -5.51 16.47
N GLU A 39 -20.52 -6.53 17.31
CA GLU A 39 -21.70 -6.71 18.18
C GLU A 39 -21.83 -5.55 19.18
N VAL A 40 -20.72 -5.18 19.84
CA VAL A 40 -20.70 -4.04 20.78
C VAL A 40 -21.02 -2.74 20.06
N PHE A 41 -20.41 -2.49 18.90
CA PHE A 41 -20.66 -1.30 18.09
C PHE A 41 -22.14 -1.21 17.69
N THR A 42 -22.71 -2.30 17.19
CA THR A 42 -24.13 -2.38 16.79
C THR A 42 -25.05 -2.08 17.96
N LYS A 43 -24.75 -2.64 19.14
CA LYS A 43 -25.51 -2.40 20.37
C LYS A 43 -25.46 -0.92 20.79
N VAL A 44 -24.27 -0.31 20.80
CA VAL A 44 -24.11 1.11 21.14
C VAL A 44 -24.83 2.00 20.13
N LEU A 45 -24.66 1.73 18.84
CA LEU A 45 -25.35 2.46 17.78
C LEU A 45 -26.87 2.35 17.92
N GLY A 46 -27.40 1.16 18.22
CA GLY A 46 -28.82 0.94 18.49
C GLY A 46 -29.34 1.76 19.67
N LEU A 47 -28.56 1.91 20.74
CA LEU A 47 -28.91 2.79 21.87
C LEU A 47 -28.93 4.26 21.47
N CYS A 48 -27.98 4.71 20.65
CA CYS A 48 -27.95 6.07 20.12
C CYS A 48 -29.17 6.37 19.24
N VAL A 49 -29.55 5.41 18.38
CA VAL A 49 -30.78 5.50 17.56
C VAL A 49 -32.02 5.56 18.46
N GLY A 50 -32.12 4.67 19.46
CA GLY A 50 -33.24 4.67 20.40
C GLY A 50 -33.39 5.95 21.21
N LYS A 51 -32.29 6.66 21.46
CA LYS A 51 -32.27 8.00 22.11
C LYS A 51 -32.48 9.16 21.13
N GLY A 52 -32.71 8.90 19.84
CA GLY A 52 -32.93 9.94 18.83
C GLY A 52 -31.65 10.72 18.46
N MET A 53 -30.46 10.22 18.79
CA MET A 53 -29.18 10.88 18.51
C MET A 53 -28.71 10.68 17.05
N VAL A 54 -29.45 9.87 16.27
CA VAL A 54 -29.15 9.56 14.86
C VAL A 54 -30.40 9.83 14.02
N SER A 55 -30.36 10.83 13.12
CA SER A 55 -31.49 11.16 12.23
C SER A 55 -31.43 10.45 10.87
N GLY A 56 -30.28 9.88 10.50
CA GLY A 56 -30.09 9.14 9.25
C GLY A 56 -30.08 9.97 7.97
N HIS A 57 -30.36 11.29 8.05
CA HIS A 57 -30.46 12.17 6.88
C HIS A 57 -29.10 12.61 6.30
N THR A 58 -28.02 12.49 7.07
CA THR A 58 -26.68 12.91 6.65
C THR A 58 -25.67 11.88 7.12
N GLN A 59 -24.91 11.34 6.17
CA GLN A 59 -23.77 10.47 6.44
C GLN A 59 -22.50 11.30 6.20
N ALA A 60 -21.74 11.54 7.27
CA ALA A 60 -20.42 12.15 7.18
C ALA A 60 -19.36 11.05 7.33
N ILE A 61 -18.46 10.96 6.36
CA ILE A 61 -17.31 10.05 6.41
C ILE A 61 -16.07 10.92 6.57
N ASP A 62 -15.47 10.85 7.76
CA ASP A 62 -14.11 11.32 8.02
C ASP A 62 -13.17 10.20 7.57
N SER A 63 -12.25 10.52 6.65
CA SER A 63 -11.12 9.64 6.34
C SER A 63 -9.82 10.39 6.53
N ALA A 64 -8.90 9.82 7.30
CA ALA A 64 -7.52 10.27 7.38
C ALA A 64 -6.62 9.43 6.46
N PRO A 65 -5.72 10.04 5.67
CA PRO A 65 -4.75 9.27 4.89
C PRO A 65 -3.75 8.59 5.82
N VAL A 66 -3.85 7.27 5.97
CA VAL A 66 -2.85 6.47 6.68
C VAL A 66 -1.72 6.13 5.73
N LYS A 67 -0.47 6.33 6.16
CA LYS A 67 0.72 5.97 5.38
C LYS A 67 0.77 4.45 5.22
N ALA A 68 0.46 3.96 4.02
CA ALA A 68 0.50 2.54 3.74
C ALA A 68 1.91 1.95 3.91
N ASN A 69 1.99 0.67 4.25
CA ASN A 69 3.23 -0.11 4.22
C ASN A 69 3.55 -0.53 2.76
N ALA A 70 3.69 0.47 1.90
CA ALA A 70 3.91 0.34 0.47
C ALA A 70 5.30 0.89 0.14
N SER A 71 6.32 0.03 0.19
CA SER A 71 7.69 0.40 -0.17
C SER A 71 7.92 0.21 -1.67
N MET A 72 8.64 1.14 -2.30
CA MET A 72 9.13 0.97 -3.68
C MET A 72 10.07 -0.23 -3.82
N ASP A 73 10.77 -0.60 -2.73
CA ASP A 73 11.76 -1.68 -2.73
C ASP A 73 11.14 -3.07 -2.73
N THR A 74 9.87 -3.18 -2.34
CA THR A 74 9.14 -4.45 -2.22
C THR A 74 8.19 -4.72 -3.38
N LEU A 75 8.28 -3.93 -4.47
CA LEU A 75 7.49 -4.15 -5.68
C LEU A 75 7.91 -5.43 -6.39
N GLU A 76 6.93 -6.22 -6.82
CA GLU A 76 7.14 -7.48 -7.52
C GLU A 76 6.68 -7.38 -8.98
N LEU A 77 7.28 -8.19 -9.85
CA LEU A 77 6.97 -8.21 -11.27
C LEU A 77 5.67 -8.98 -11.52
N LYS A 78 4.79 -8.41 -12.34
CA LYS A 78 3.63 -9.15 -12.87
C LYS A 78 4.12 -10.29 -13.75
N ALA A 79 3.71 -11.51 -13.46
CA ALA A 79 4.03 -12.69 -14.23
C ALA A 79 2.89 -13.03 -15.21
N PRO A 80 3.18 -13.48 -16.43
CA PRO A 80 2.19 -14.14 -17.27
C PRO A 80 1.61 -15.37 -16.55
N GLU A 81 0.36 -15.69 -16.82
CA GLU A 81 -0.32 -16.86 -16.25
C GLU A 81 0.29 -18.19 -16.77
N GLU A 82 0.97 -18.16 -17.91
CA GLU A 82 1.73 -19.30 -18.44
C GLU A 82 3.10 -19.43 -17.77
N HIS A 83 3.34 -20.63 -17.21
CA HIS A 83 4.55 -21.15 -16.58
C HIS A 83 5.65 -20.10 -16.28
N LEU A 84 5.64 -19.62 -15.03
CA LEU A 84 6.64 -18.76 -14.40
C LEU A 84 8.08 -19.06 -14.85
N ASP A 85 8.41 -20.34 -15.02
CA ASP A 85 9.74 -20.82 -15.43
C ASP A 85 10.16 -20.45 -16.86
N GLU A 86 9.27 -20.49 -17.84
CA GLU A 86 9.60 -20.10 -19.22
C GLU A 86 9.71 -18.59 -19.38
N HIS A 87 8.90 -17.84 -18.64
CA HIS A 87 8.97 -16.38 -18.64
C HIS A 87 10.20 -15.88 -17.89
N LEU A 88 10.55 -16.45 -16.73
CA LEU A 88 11.81 -16.16 -16.03
C LEU A 88 13.03 -16.40 -16.94
N ARG A 89 12.98 -17.41 -17.83
CA ARG A 89 14.02 -17.65 -18.85
C ARG A 89 14.07 -16.55 -19.92
N LYS A 90 12.95 -15.95 -20.32
CA LYS A 90 12.88 -14.84 -21.29
C LYS A 90 13.18 -13.47 -20.66
N VAL A 91 12.76 -13.22 -19.42
CA VAL A 91 13.03 -11.99 -18.64
C VAL A 91 14.49 -11.87 -18.24
N ARG A 92 15.27 -12.95 -18.26
CA ARG A 92 16.75 -12.90 -18.14
C ARG A 92 17.45 -12.05 -19.21
N ALA A 93 16.72 -11.61 -20.25
CA ALA A 93 17.19 -10.62 -21.22
C ALA A 93 16.93 -9.14 -20.82
N LEU A 94 16.28 -8.87 -19.68
CA LEU A 94 16.11 -7.52 -19.12
C LEU A 94 17.22 -7.20 -18.11
N SER A 95 17.53 -5.90 -18.02
CA SER A 95 18.51 -5.19 -17.20
C SER A 95 19.33 -6.01 -16.19
N SER A 96 20.66 -5.87 -16.25
CA SER A 96 21.62 -6.43 -15.28
C SER A 96 21.29 -6.13 -13.80
N MET A 97 20.50 -5.09 -13.51
CA MET A 97 20.09 -4.71 -12.16
C MET A 97 18.89 -5.48 -11.58
N ASP A 98 18.09 -6.16 -12.41
CA ASP A 98 17.00 -7.03 -11.92
C ASP A 98 17.49 -8.46 -11.63
N LYS A 99 18.79 -8.73 -11.88
CA LYS A 99 19.45 -10.01 -11.63
C LYS A 99 19.92 -10.18 -10.17
N GLU A 100 20.07 -9.09 -9.43
CA GLU A 100 20.44 -9.15 -8.01
C GLU A 100 19.17 -9.41 -7.17
N GLU A 101 19.27 -10.32 -6.20
CA GLU A 101 18.17 -10.55 -5.27
C GLU A 101 17.78 -9.22 -4.61
N PRO A 102 16.48 -8.88 -4.58
CA PRO A 102 16.06 -7.62 -3.98
C PRO A 102 16.50 -7.57 -2.52
N HIS A 103 17.13 -6.46 -2.13
CA HIS A 103 17.63 -6.23 -0.77
C HIS A 103 16.54 -6.37 0.30
N ARG A 104 15.27 -6.19 -0.09
CA ARG A 104 14.09 -6.34 0.76
C ARG A 104 13.00 -7.09 0.00
N ARG A 105 12.47 -8.17 0.59
CA ARG A 105 11.27 -8.87 0.10
C ARG A 105 10.11 -8.67 1.07
N SER A 106 8.89 -8.72 0.53
CA SER A 106 7.69 -8.75 1.36
C SER A 106 7.66 -10.06 2.17
N LYS A 107 7.22 -10.02 3.44
CA LYS A 107 7.08 -11.23 4.27
C LYS A 107 5.79 -12.01 3.95
N GLY A 108 4.89 -11.43 3.15
CA GLY A 108 3.62 -12.02 2.76
C GLY A 108 3.00 -11.20 1.63
N ASP A 109 2.24 -11.89 0.78
CA ASP A 109 1.58 -11.32 -0.38
C ASP A 109 0.07 -11.22 -0.14
N ARG A 110 -0.43 -9.99 -0.10
CA ARG A 110 -1.84 -9.62 0.05
C ARG A 110 -2.53 -9.34 -1.28
N SER A 111 -1.81 -9.42 -2.41
CA SER A 111 -2.35 -9.16 -3.74
C SER A 111 -3.24 -10.31 -4.24
N ASP A 112 -4.23 -9.98 -5.05
CA ASP A 112 -5.09 -10.96 -5.73
C ASP A 112 -4.47 -11.45 -7.06
N LYS A 113 -4.92 -12.62 -7.56
CA LYS A 113 -4.45 -13.25 -8.82
C LYS A 113 -4.52 -12.28 -10.01
N GLY A 114 -5.57 -11.46 -10.09
CA GLY A 114 -5.71 -10.45 -11.15
C GLY A 114 -4.64 -9.35 -11.11
N GLN A 115 -4.08 -9.07 -9.94
CA GLN A 115 -3.01 -8.07 -9.79
C GLN A 115 -1.64 -8.62 -10.22
N ARG A 116 -1.41 -9.93 -10.01
CA ARG A 116 -0.17 -10.63 -10.37
C ARG A 116 -0.04 -10.86 -11.87
N GLY A 117 -1.16 -10.93 -12.59
CA GLY A 117 -1.19 -11.10 -14.03
C GLY A 117 -0.70 -9.87 -14.80
N VAL A 118 0.04 -10.11 -15.89
CA VAL A 118 0.39 -9.07 -16.86
C VAL A 118 -0.88 -8.60 -17.58
N THR A 119 -1.28 -7.35 -17.34
CA THR A 119 -2.45 -6.74 -18.00
C THR A 119 -2.09 -5.98 -19.27
N ALA A 120 -0.81 -5.89 -19.63
CA ALA A 120 -0.32 -5.11 -20.75
C ALA A 120 -0.32 -5.90 -22.07
N SER A 121 -0.70 -5.26 -23.17
CA SER A 121 -0.63 -5.86 -24.51
C SER A 121 0.83 -6.06 -24.96
N LYS A 122 1.08 -6.96 -25.93
CA LYS A 122 2.42 -7.13 -26.54
C LYS A 122 3.00 -5.82 -27.09
N LYS A 123 2.15 -4.96 -27.67
CA LYS A 123 2.54 -3.62 -28.16
C LYS A 123 2.99 -2.71 -27.01
N ASP A 124 2.29 -2.76 -25.87
CA ASP A 124 2.65 -2.00 -24.69
C ASP A 124 3.97 -2.45 -24.08
N LEU A 125 4.20 -3.77 -24.02
CA LEU A 125 5.46 -4.34 -23.51
C LEU A 125 6.64 -3.91 -24.39
N ASN A 126 6.51 -4.02 -25.71
CA ASN A 126 7.55 -3.56 -26.66
C ASN A 126 7.78 -2.04 -26.57
N ALA A 127 6.73 -1.25 -26.33
CA ALA A 127 6.85 0.18 -26.08
C ALA A 127 7.54 0.50 -24.74
N ILE A 128 7.36 -0.34 -23.71
CA ILE A 128 8.09 -0.22 -22.44
C ILE A 128 9.56 -0.58 -22.65
N GLU A 129 9.87 -1.67 -23.35
CA GLU A 129 11.24 -2.09 -23.63
C GLU A 129 12.03 -1.06 -24.44
N SER A 130 11.44 -0.56 -25.52
CA SER A 130 12.06 0.49 -26.35
C SER A 130 12.30 1.79 -25.55
N ARG A 131 11.34 2.18 -24.69
CA ARG A 131 11.52 3.31 -23.78
C ARG A 131 12.62 3.04 -22.75
N ASN A 132 12.69 1.85 -22.17
CA ASN A 132 13.75 1.47 -21.23
C ASN A 132 15.13 1.49 -21.88
N LYS A 133 15.25 0.98 -23.12
CA LYS A 133 16.50 1.00 -23.89
C LYS A 133 16.93 2.41 -24.25
N LYS A 134 15.98 3.29 -24.59
CA LYS A 134 16.25 4.72 -24.82
C LYS A 134 16.66 5.41 -23.51
N TRP A 135 15.96 5.13 -22.42
CA TRP A 135 16.27 5.73 -21.11
C TRP A 135 17.59 5.29 -20.54
N ALA A 136 18.01 4.04 -20.72
CA ALA A 136 19.34 3.58 -20.32
C ALA A 136 20.48 4.32 -21.04
N LYS A 137 20.21 4.88 -22.22
CA LYS A 137 21.17 5.68 -22.99
C LYS A 137 21.11 7.17 -22.67
N ASP A 138 19.92 7.71 -22.39
CA ASP A 138 19.66 9.15 -22.25
C ASP A 138 19.61 9.63 -20.77
N GLN A 139 20.00 8.80 -19.79
CA GLN A 139 19.65 8.94 -18.36
C GLN A 139 20.37 10.03 -17.54
N ASP A 140 21.18 10.90 -18.13
CA ASP A 140 22.03 11.80 -17.33
C ASP A 140 21.32 13.06 -16.78
N GLN A 141 20.07 13.31 -17.18
CA GLN A 141 19.43 14.63 -17.01
C GLN A 141 18.14 14.64 -16.16
N ARG A 142 17.89 13.64 -15.29
CA ARG A 142 16.67 13.59 -14.44
C ARG A 142 16.98 13.43 -12.94
N PRO A 143 16.26 14.15 -12.04
CA PRO A 143 16.42 13.99 -10.59
C PRO A 143 16.17 12.54 -10.14
N GLY A 144 17.17 11.94 -9.49
CA GLY A 144 17.11 10.58 -8.95
C GLY A 144 17.40 9.44 -9.95
N ALA A 145 17.67 9.77 -11.22
CA ALA A 145 17.95 8.77 -12.25
C ALA A 145 19.37 8.20 -12.14
N GLY A 146 20.35 9.00 -11.72
CA GLY A 146 21.72 8.57 -11.44
C GLY A 146 21.93 7.89 -10.07
N ASN A 147 20.88 7.72 -9.25
CA ASN A 147 21.02 7.04 -7.97
C ASN A 147 21.31 5.55 -8.19
N LYS A 148 22.37 5.03 -7.53
CA LYS A 148 22.69 3.61 -7.52
C LYS A 148 21.47 2.81 -7.05
N GLY A 149 20.94 1.93 -7.89
CA GLY A 149 19.73 1.15 -7.61
C GLY A 149 18.41 1.74 -8.15
N SER A 150 18.44 2.80 -8.96
CA SER A 150 17.21 3.34 -9.57
C SER A 150 16.59 2.32 -10.55
N LYS A 151 15.39 1.81 -10.23
CA LYS A 151 14.66 0.84 -11.06
C LYS A 151 13.54 1.52 -11.84
N TYR A 152 13.32 1.06 -13.09
CA TYR A 152 12.15 1.50 -13.84
C TYR A 152 10.90 0.72 -13.41
N THR A 153 10.11 1.31 -12.53
CA THR A 153 8.88 0.71 -12.00
C THR A 153 7.65 1.34 -12.64
N CYS A 154 6.69 0.52 -13.12
CA CYS A 154 5.41 1.01 -13.63
C CYS A 154 4.27 0.04 -13.36
N ASN A 155 3.04 0.54 -13.26
CA ASN A 155 1.85 -0.25 -12.92
C ASN A 155 1.52 -1.38 -13.92
N LYS A 156 2.09 -1.32 -15.13
CA LYS A 156 1.94 -2.35 -16.16
C LYS A 156 2.83 -3.57 -15.91
N THR A 157 3.97 -3.39 -15.25
CA THR A 157 4.96 -4.44 -15.03
C THR A 157 5.19 -4.79 -13.57
N HIS A 158 4.78 -3.92 -12.63
CA HIS A 158 5.00 -4.10 -11.21
C HIS A 158 3.68 -3.98 -10.42
N TYR A 159 3.58 -4.71 -9.32
CA TYR A 159 2.54 -4.58 -8.30
C TYR A 159 3.14 -4.56 -6.89
N SER A 160 2.36 -4.09 -5.92
CA SER A 160 2.74 -4.10 -4.51
C SER A 160 2.11 -5.31 -3.81
N PRO A 161 2.90 -6.27 -3.31
CA PRO A 161 2.37 -7.42 -2.56
C PRO A 161 1.87 -7.03 -1.17
N THR A 162 2.40 -5.96 -0.56
CA THR A 162 2.03 -5.55 0.81
C THR A 162 0.82 -4.63 0.87
N ASP A 163 0.53 -3.94 -0.24
CA ASP A 163 -0.59 -3.02 -0.39
C ASP A 163 -1.18 -3.17 -1.80
N PRO A 164 -2.26 -3.96 -1.95
CA PRO A 164 -2.93 -4.23 -3.23
C PRO A 164 -3.45 -2.98 -3.94
N ASP A 165 -3.76 -1.92 -3.20
CA ASP A 165 -4.35 -0.69 -3.75
C ASP A 165 -3.28 0.32 -4.19
N ALA A 166 -2.03 0.13 -3.77
CA ALA A 166 -0.93 1.03 -4.07
C ALA A 166 -0.66 1.12 -5.57
N ARG A 167 -0.60 2.36 -6.09
CA ARG A 167 -0.27 2.65 -7.49
C ARG A 167 0.97 3.51 -7.62
N ILE A 168 1.83 3.17 -8.59
CA ILE A 168 3.01 3.96 -8.91
C ILE A 168 2.57 5.23 -9.63
N SER A 169 2.86 6.36 -9.00
CA SER A 169 2.65 7.71 -9.50
C SER A 169 3.92 8.25 -10.17
N VAL A 170 3.75 8.89 -11.33
CA VAL A 170 4.83 9.47 -12.11
C VAL A 170 4.51 10.94 -12.36
N LYS A 171 5.31 11.84 -11.80
CA LYS A 171 5.25 13.28 -12.11
C LYS A 171 6.52 13.67 -12.89
N PRO A 172 6.41 14.43 -14.00
CA PRO A 172 7.57 14.93 -14.72
C PRO A 172 8.54 15.66 -13.77
N GLY A 173 9.82 15.32 -13.83
CA GLY A 173 10.86 15.95 -12.99
C GLY A 173 10.92 15.49 -11.52
N LYS A 174 10.07 14.55 -11.07
CA LYS A 174 10.12 13.99 -9.70
C LYS A 174 10.34 12.47 -9.74
N ALA A 175 10.94 11.94 -8.67
CA ALA A 175 11.06 10.50 -8.47
C ALA A 175 9.67 9.83 -8.38
N ARG A 176 9.58 8.58 -8.85
CA ARG A 176 8.36 7.76 -8.76
C ARG A 176 8.05 7.45 -7.30
N LYS A 177 6.77 7.44 -6.95
CA LYS A 177 6.28 7.13 -5.59
C LYS A 177 5.05 6.25 -5.66
N LEU A 178 4.79 5.47 -4.61
CA LEU A 178 3.50 4.81 -4.41
C LEU A 178 2.52 5.82 -3.82
N ASN A 179 1.28 5.76 -4.33
CA ASN A 179 0.10 6.47 -3.86
C ASN A 179 -0.94 5.46 -3.42
#